data_AF-A0A9D2FDZ9-F1
#
_entry.id   AF-A0A9D2FDZ9-F1
#
_cell.length_a   1.000
_cell.length_b   1.000
_cell.length_c   1.000
_cell.angle_alpha   90.00
_cell.angle_beta   90.00
_cell.angle_gamma   90.00
#
_symmetry.space_group_name_H-M   'P 1'
#
loop_
_entity.id
_entity.type
_entity.pdbx_description
1 polymer ?
#
loop_
_entity_poly.entity_id
_entity_poly.type
_entity_poly.pdbx_seq_one_letter_code
_entity_poly.pdbx_strand_id
1 'polypeptide(L)'
;MNKTKPTLAQQTYEKVCAIETILNSLLADSSPPVSARPLYLATAGPEMPLSVIRLEDASDYLPCFDEADLLYGIPGLPILMSYCPEQVMDIGEESYLVGPMVFFRIDRDGYTVSLQVADLYQLAEFLEEHSVILMQGGESFIAIRLD
;
A
#
# COMPACT_ATOMS: atom_id res chain seq x y z
N MET A 1 -50.81 -13.06 29.54
CA MET A 1 -49.62 -13.40 28.73
C MET A 1 -48.57 -12.33 28.99
N ASN A 2 -47.56 -12.63 29.80
CA ASN A 2 -46.50 -11.68 30.16
C ASN A 2 -45.51 -11.56 29.00
N LYS A 3 -45.43 -10.38 28.38
CA LYS A 3 -44.32 -10.04 27.49
C LYS A 3 -43.11 -9.69 28.36
N THR A 4 -42.19 -10.64 28.53
CA THR A 4 -40.93 -10.42 29.26
C THR A 4 -40.08 -9.42 28.47
N LYS A 5 -39.62 -8.34 29.12
CA LYS A 5 -38.75 -7.36 28.48
C LYS A 5 -37.39 -8.02 28.14
N PRO A 6 -36.83 -7.77 26.95
CA PRO A 6 -35.56 -8.37 26.55
C PRO A 6 -34.43 -7.90 27.47
N THR A 7 -33.51 -8.80 27.76
CA THR A 7 -32.31 -8.49 28.56
C THR A 7 -31.34 -7.62 27.77
N LEU A 8 -30.44 -6.93 28.47
CA LEU A 8 -29.40 -6.12 27.82
C LEU A 8 -28.54 -6.96 26.85
N ALA A 9 -28.24 -8.22 27.21
CA ALA A 9 -27.51 -9.14 26.35
C ALA A 9 -28.29 -9.49 25.08
N GLN A 10 -29.61 -9.69 25.17
CA GLN A 10 -30.47 -9.93 24.00
C GLN A 10 -30.50 -8.71 23.08
N GLN A 11 -30.61 -7.50 23.65
CA GLN A 11 -30.58 -6.26 22.89
C GLN A 11 -29.23 -6.03 22.19
N THR A 12 -28.13 -6.35 22.86
CA THR A 12 -26.79 -6.26 22.27
C THR A 12 -26.62 -7.26 21.14
N TYR A 13 -27.06 -8.50 21.32
CA TYR A 13 -26.98 -9.54 20.29
C TYR A 13 -27.80 -9.16 19.05
N GLU A 14 -29.03 -8.68 19.23
CA GLU A 14 -29.88 -8.20 18.13
C GLU A 14 -29.23 -7.06 17.34
N LYS A 15 -28.58 -6.12 18.04
CA LYS A 15 -27.83 -5.03 17.39
C LYS A 15 -26.64 -5.54 16.59
N VAL A 16 -25.91 -6.53 17.11
CA VAL A 16 -24.76 -7.13 16.40
C VAL A 16 -25.21 -7.86 15.15
N CYS A 17 -26.27 -8.68 15.21
CA CYS A 17 -26.81 -9.36 14.02
C CYS A 17 -27.32 -8.37 12.96
N ALA A 18 -27.89 -7.24 13.37
CA ALA A 18 -28.30 -6.18 12.44
C ALA A 18 -27.09 -5.56 11.73
N ILE A 19 -26.00 -5.30 12.45
CA ILE A 19 -24.75 -4.78 11.87
C ILE A 19 -24.14 -5.80 10.89
N GLU A 20 -24.06 -7.07 11.28
CA GLU A 20 -23.55 -8.16 10.44
C GLU A 20 -24.34 -8.29 9.12
N THR A 21 -25.66 -8.19 9.21
CA THR A 21 -26.55 -8.24 8.04
C THR A 21 -26.29 -7.07 7.08
N ILE A 22 -26.15 -5.86 7.62
CA ILE A 22 -25.83 -4.66 6.83
C ILE A 22 -24.45 -4.81 6.19
N LEU A 23 -23.45 -5.27 6.93
CA LEU A 23 -22.11 -5.49 6.43
C LEU A 23 -22.10 -6.49 5.25
N ASN A 24 -22.76 -7.63 5.42
CA ASN A 24 -22.86 -8.66 4.38
C ASN A 24 -23.60 -8.15 3.13
N SER A 25 -24.62 -7.31 3.31
CA SER A 25 -25.33 -6.67 2.19
C SER A 25 -24.42 -5.70 1.43
N LEU A 26 -23.66 -4.86 2.13
CA LEU A 26 -22.74 -3.91 1.52
C LEU A 26 -21.59 -4.61 0.78
N LEU A 27 -21.10 -5.72 1.33
CA LEU A 27 -20.09 -6.55 0.68
C LEU A 27 -20.65 -7.25 -0.57
N ALA A 28 -21.92 -7.68 -0.56
CA ALA A 28 -22.57 -8.29 -1.72
C ALA A 28 -22.89 -7.28 -2.85
N ASP A 29 -23.10 -6.00 -2.51
CA ASP A 29 -23.31 -4.91 -3.48
C ASP A 29 -22.01 -4.43 -4.14
N SER A 30 -20.84 -4.96 -3.75
CA SER A 30 -19.63 -4.87 -4.55
C SER A 30 -19.76 -5.76 -5.80
N SER A 31 -20.54 -5.27 -6.76
CA SER A 31 -20.71 -5.88 -8.09
C SER A 31 -19.35 -6.25 -8.69
N PRO A 32 -19.18 -7.41 -9.35
CA PRO A 32 -17.96 -7.71 -10.08
C PRO A 32 -17.87 -6.75 -11.30
N PRO A 33 -16.80 -5.96 -11.49
CA PRO A 33 -16.76 -5.06 -12.61
C PRO A 33 -16.10 -5.70 -13.84
N VAL A 34 -16.86 -5.72 -14.93
CA VAL A 34 -16.43 -5.18 -16.24
C VAL A 34 -14.98 -5.52 -16.62
N SER A 35 -14.75 -6.65 -17.31
CA SER A 35 -13.50 -6.96 -18.03
C SER A 35 -12.27 -6.32 -17.36
N ALA A 36 -11.88 -6.83 -16.19
CA ALA A 36 -10.87 -6.24 -15.29
C ALA A 36 -9.78 -5.53 -16.08
N ARG A 37 -9.91 -4.19 -16.20
CA ARG A 37 -8.87 -3.41 -16.86
C ARG A 37 -7.61 -3.63 -16.04
N PRO A 38 -6.48 -3.97 -16.67
CA PRO A 38 -5.25 -4.19 -15.93
C PRO A 38 -4.94 -2.94 -15.11
N LEU A 39 -4.70 -3.12 -13.82
CA LEU A 39 -4.25 -2.06 -12.94
C LEU A 39 -2.75 -1.88 -13.13
N TYR A 40 -2.33 -0.64 -13.37
CA TYR A 40 -0.93 -0.29 -13.56
C TYR A 40 -0.36 0.36 -12.31
N LEU A 41 0.75 -0.20 -11.84
CA LEU A 41 1.56 0.26 -10.73
C LEU A 41 2.93 0.73 -11.26
N ALA A 42 3.81 1.14 -10.36
CA ALA A 42 5.21 1.36 -10.69
C ALA A 42 6.12 0.65 -9.70
N THR A 43 7.32 0.29 -10.12
CA THR A 43 8.37 -0.24 -9.25
C THR A 43 9.66 0.52 -9.48
N ALA A 44 10.49 0.60 -8.44
CA ALA A 44 11.85 1.11 -8.50
C ALA A 44 12.67 0.46 -7.39
N GLY A 45 13.95 0.80 -7.32
CA GLY A 45 14.83 0.41 -6.24
C GLY A 45 16.21 1.05 -6.41
N PRO A 46 17.12 0.90 -5.45
CA PRO A 46 18.48 1.44 -5.54
C PRO A 46 19.24 1.13 -6.83
N GLU A 47 19.02 -0.07 -7.38
CA GLU A 47 19.63 -0.54 -8.63
C GLU A 47 18.60 -0.74 -9.76
N MET A 48 17.36 -0.31 -9.55
CA MET A 48 16.25 -0.53 -10.48
C MET A 48 15.59 0.80 -10.86
N PRO A 49 15.61 1.20 -12.14
CA PRO A 49 14.97 2.44 -12.56
C PRO A 49 13.45 2.36 -12.41
N LEU A 50 12.81 3.52 -12.20
CA LEU A 50 11.35 3.63 -12.16
C LEU A 50 10.73 3.05 -13.43
N SER A 51 9.88 2.04 -13.27
CA SER A 51 9.25 1.28 -14.35
C SER A 51 7.78 1.04 -14.05
N VAL A 52 6.93 1.01 -15.08
CA VAL A 52 5.49 0.68 -14.95
C VAL A 52 5.30 -0.83 -15.03
N ILE A 53 4.50 -1.38 -14.11
CA ILE A 53 4.18 -2.81 -14.04
C ILE A 53 2.67 -3.01 -13.91
N ARG A 54 2.19 -4.24 -14.13
CA ARG A 54 0.80 -4.59 -13.78
C ARG A 54 0.74 -5.03 -12.33
N LEU A 55 -0.41 -4.85 -11.69
CA LEU A 55 -0.65 -5.32 -10.31
C LEU A 55 -0.33 -6.82 -10.14
N GLU A 56 -0.69 -7.66 -11.13
CA GLU A 56 -0.43 -9.10 -11.09
C GLU A 56 1.06 -9.48 -11.11
N ASP A 57 1.92 -8.57 -11.58
CA ASP A 57 3.36 -8.76 -11.64
C ASP A 57 4.07 -8.18 -10.38
N ALA A 58 3.35 -7.56 -9.44
CA ALA A 58 3.97 -6.80 -8.33
C ALA A 58 4.87 -7.67 -7.43
N SER A 59 4.47 -8.91 -7.15
CA SER A 59 5.24 -9.84 -6.31
C SER A 59 6.51 -10.35 -6.98
N ASP A 60 6.62 -10.27 -8.31
CA ASP A 60 7.87 -10.59 -9.02
C ASP A 60 8.97 -9.55 -8.73
N TYR A 61 8.59 -8.31 -8.40
CA TYR A 61 9.50 -7.22 -8.06
C TYR A 61 9.67 -7.04 -6.55
N LEU A 62 8.58 -7.20 -5.79
CA LEU A 62 8.57 -7.11 -4.34
C LEU A 62 7.86 -8.34 -3.75
N PRO A 63 8.60 -9.43 -3.43
CA PRO A 63 7.99 -10.70 -3.01
C PRO A 63 7.07 -10.64 -1.79
N CYS A 64 7.20 -9.63 -0.93
CA CYS A 64 6.35 -9.44 0.26
C CYS A 64 5.14 -8.52 0.03
N PHE A 65 4.91 -8.06 -1.21
CA PHE A 65 3.84 -7.12 -1.55
C PHE A 65 2.44 -7.65 -1.16
N ASP A 66 1.66 -6.83 -0.45
CA ASP A 66 0.32 -7.14 0.09
C ASP A 66 0.26 -8.34 1.05
N GLU A 67 1.41 -8.81 1.53
CA GLU A 67 1.50 -9.93 2.48
C GLU A 67 2.19 -9.53 3.78
N ALA A 68 3.43 -9.04 3.68
CA ALA A 68 4.28 -8.66 4.82
C ALA A 68 5.00 -7.32 4.58
N ASP A 69 4.52 -6.54 3.62
CA ASP A 69 5.06 -5.23 3.30
C ASP A 69 4.65 -4.16 4.32
N LEU A 70 5.44 -3.09 4.35
CA LEU A 70 5.07 -1.84 4.98
C LEU A 70 4.72 -0.80 3.94
N LEU A 71 3.84 0.12 4.31
CA LEU A 71 3.36 1.18 3.46
C LEU A 71 3.89 2.52 3.94
N TYR A 72 4.54 3.23 3.03
CA TYR A 72 4.96 4.62 3.20
C TYR A 72 4.08 5.53 2.34
N GLY A 73 3.48 6.54 2.94
CA GLY A 73 2.64 7.50 2.23
C GLY A 73 3.48 8.59 1.58
N ILE A 74 3.41 8.74 0.26
CA ILE A 74 4.17 9.78 -0.44
C ILE A 74 3.57 11.16 -0.10
N PRO A 75 4.33 12.07 0.54
CA PRO A 75 3.78 13.34 1.01
C PRO A 75 3.10 14.14 -0.11
N GLY A 76 1.86 14.55 0.13
CA GLY A 76 1.08 15.37 -0.81
C GLY A 76 0.46 14.60 -1.99
N LEU A 77 0.73 13.29 -2.13
CA LEU A 77 0.23 12.47 -3.21
C LEU A 77 -0.76 11.40 -2.69
N PRO A 78 -1.77 11.02 -3.48
CA PRO A 78 -2.62 9.87 -3.18
C PRO A 78 -1.92 8.56 -3.61
N ILE A 79 -0.65 8.39 -3.25
CA ILE A 79 0.21 7.28 -3.65
C ILE A 79 0.85 6.69 -2.40
N LEU A 80 0.83 5.36 -2.33
CA LEU A 80 1.53 4.58 -1.32
C LEU A 80 2.72 3.87 -1.97
N MET A 81 3.81 3.78 -1.22
CA MET A 81 4.99 2.99 -1.53
C MET A 81 5.01 1.78 -0.61
N SER A 82 4.88 0.59 -1.19
CA SER A 82 5.08 -0.70 -0.54
C SER A 82 6.55 -1.09 -0.59
N TYR A 83 7.08 -1.58 0.54
CA TYR A 83 8.46 -2.03 0.65
C TYR A 83 8.60 -3.14 1.70
N CYS A 84 9.72 -3.87 1.62
CA CYS A 84 10.04 -4.96 2.53
C CYS A 84 10.70 -4.39 3.81
N PRO A 85 10.13 -4.62 5.01
CA PRO A 85 10.72 -4.12 6.26
C PRO A 85 12.11 -4.70 6.53
N GLU A 86 12.39 -5.93 6.08
CA GLU A 86 13.71 -6.57 6.19
C GLU A 86 14.78 -5.89 5.32
N GLN A 87 14.39 -4.99 4.41
CA GLN A 87 15.28 -4.22 3.55
C GLN A 87 15.47 -2.77 4.02
N VAL A 88 15.07 -2.47 5.26
CA VAL A 88 15.34 -1.19 5.91
C VAL A 88 16.65 -1.28 6.68
N MET A 89 17.49 -0.27 6.52
CA MET A 89 18.73 -0.09 7.26
C MET A 89 18.67 1.23 8.04
N ASP A 90 18.85 1.13 9.35
CA ASP A 90 18.89 2.29 10.24
C ASP A 90 20.31 2.79 10.44
N ILE A 91 20.52 4.10 10.25
CA ILE A 91 21.79 4.77 10.53
C ILE A 91 21.49 5.98 11.41
N GLY A 92 21.77 5.85 12.70
CA GLY A 92 21.45 6.90 13.67
C GLY A 92 19.94 6.95 13.92
N GLU A 93 19.35 8.11 13.66
CA GLU A 93 17.89 8.35 13.80
C GLU A 93 17.15 8.24 12.45
N GLU A 94 17.86 7.92 11.38
CA GLU A 94 17.35 7.91 10.01
C GLU A 94 17.23 6.48 9.48
N SER A 95 16.16 6.19 8.74
CA SER A 95 15.90 4.89 8.11
C SER A 95 16.02 4.96 6.59
N TYR A 96 16.69 3.97 6.00
CA TYR A 96 16.98 3.90 4.57
C TYR A 96 16.54 2.58 3.98
N LEU A 97 15.75 2.63 2.91
CA LEU A 97 15.40 1.45 2.12
C LEU A 97 16.53 1.11 1.15
N VAL A 98 17.02 -0.13 1.24
CA VAL A 98 18.11 -0.66 0.39
C VAL A 98 17.62 -1.73 -0.60
N GLY A 99 16.31 -1.91 -0.73
CA GLY A 99 15.67 -2.87 -1.61
C GLY A 99 14.66 -2.25 -2.58
N PRO A 100 14.02 -3.06 -3.43
CA PRO A 100 12.97 -2.60 -4.32
C PRO A 100 11.72 -2.13 -3.55
N MET A 101 10.92 -1.33 -4.23
CA MET A 101 9.61 -0.87 -3.78
C MET A 101 8.60 -0.88 -4.92
N VAL A 102 7.31 -0.89 -4.56
CA VAL A 102 6.17 -0.80 -5.47
C VAL A 102 5.30 0.40 -5.10
N PHE A 103 5.01 1.26 -6.05
CA PHE A 103 4.12 2.40 -5.89
C PHE A 103 2.74 2.11 -6.47
N PHE A 104 1.70 2.45 -5.72
CA PHE A 104 0.32 2.32 -6.16
C PHE A 104 -0.54 3.50 -5.71
N ARG A 105 -1.47 3.89 -6.60
CA ARG A 105 -2.40 4.99 -6.34
C ARG A 105 -3.63 4.47 -5.62
N ILE A 106 -4.09 5.24 -4.63
CA ILE A 106 -5.37 5.01 -3.97
C ILE A 106 -6.38 6.10 -4.34
N ASP A 107 -7.65 5.72 -4.48
CA ASP A 107 -8.73 6.68 -4.65
C ASP A 107 -9.24 7.21 -3.29
N ARG A 108 -10.33 7.99 -3.31
CA ARG A 108 -10.90 8.60 -2.10
C ARG A 108 -11.51 7.59 -1.14
N ASP A 109 -11.90 6.43 -1.66
CA ASP A 109 -12.51 5.35 -0.89
C ASP A 109 -11.46 4.33 -0.42
N GLY A 110 -10.18 4.56 -0.76
CA GLY A 110 -9.05 3.73 -0.35
C GLY A 110 -8.77 2.56 -1.29
N TYR A 111 -9.41 2.49 -2.46
CA TYR A 111 -9.18 1.42 -3.42
C TYR A 111 -7.98 1.72 -4.31
N THR A 112 -7.20 0.67 -4.59
CA THR A 112 -6.12 0.75 -5.57
C THR A 112 -6.66 1.02 -6.96
N VAL A 113 -6.17 2.07 -7.59
CA VAL A 113 -6.48 2.46 -8.97
C VAL A 113 -5.18 2.58 -9.77
N SER A 114 -5.28 2.58 -11.11
CA SER A 114 -4.09 2.71 -11.95
C SER A 114 -3.39 4.06 -11.75
N LEU A 115 -2.06 4.04 -11.73
CA LEU A 115 -1.25 5.26 -11.79
C LEU A 115 -1.56 6.06 -13.05
N GLN A 116 -1.52 7.37 -12.90
CA GLN A 116 -1.61 8.32 -14.01
C GLN A 116 -0.20 8.71 -14.46
N VAL A 117 -0.07 9.24 -15.68
CA VAL A 117 1.22 9.73 -16.18
C VAL A 117 1.78 10.85 -15.28
N ALA A 118 0.92 11.70 -14.72
CA ALA A 118 1.32 12.74 -13.76
C ALA A 118 1.92 12.16 -12.48
N ASP A 119 1.45 10.98 -12.04
CA ASP A 119 1.99 10.30 -10.86
C ASP A 119 3.44 9.86 -11.12
N LEU A 120 3.75 9.37 -12.32
CA LEU A 120 5.11 8.94 -12.68
C LEU A 120 6.13 10.08 -12.63
N TYR A 121 5.75 11.29 -13.03
CA TYR A 121 6.63 12.46 -12.91
C TYR A 121 6.91 12.81 -11.45
N GLN A 122 5.87 12.80 -10.60
CA GLN A 122 6.02 13.09 -9.17
C GLN A 122 6.81 11.99 -8.45
N LEU A 123 6.69 10.73 -8.87
CA LEU A 123 7.51 9.63 -8.36
C LEU A 123 8.98 9.78 -8.77
N ALA A 124 9.25 10.21 -10.00
CA ALA A 124 10.63 10.47 -10.42
C ALA A 124 11.28 11.60 -9.60
N GLU A 125 10.55 12.70 -9.36
CA GLU A 125 10.99 13.80 -8.49
C GLU A 125 11.23 13.31 -7.05
N PHE A 126 10.27 12.56 -6.48
CA PHE A 126 10.42 11.97 -5.15
C PHE A 126 11.70 11.11 -5.05
N LEU A 127 11.93 10.23 -6.01
CA LEU A 127 13.12 9.37 -6.01
C LEU A 127 14.41 10.17 -6.15
N GLU A 128 14.44 11.23 -6.95
CA GLU A 128 15.61 12.11 -7.07
C GLU A 128 15.94 12.81 -5.74
N GLU A 129 14.93 13.27 -5.02
CA GLU A 129 15.09 13.98 -3.74
C GLU A 129 15.48 13.05 -2.57
N HIS A 130 15.04 11.79 -2.60
CA HIS A 130 15.21 10.84 -1.49
C HIS A 130 16.35 9.84 -1.73
N SER A 131 16.89 9.75 -2.95
CA SER A 131 18.04 8.92 -3.25
C SER A 131 19.31 9.48 -2.63
N VAL A 132 19.99 8.64 -1.85
CA VAL A 132 21.26 8.97 -1.20
C VAL A 132 22.31 7.91 -1.51
N ILE A 133 23.58 8.30 -1.50
CA ILE A 133 24.70 7.37 -1.57
C ILE A 133 25.21 7.13 -0.15
N LEU A 134 25.12 5.89 0.29
CA LEU A 134 25.64 5.44 1.59
C LEU A 134 26.97 4.73 1.39
N MET A 135 27.81 4.71 2.43
CA MET A 135 29.07 3.98 2.43
C MET A 135 29.11 2.96 3.57
N GLN A 136 29.41 1.71 3.25
CA GLN A 136 29.60 0.64 4.22
C GLN A 136 30.82 -0.18 3.83
N GLY A 137 31.76 -0.39 4.75
CA GLY A 137 32.95 -1.23 4.49
C GLY A 137 33.88 -0.73 3.38
N GLY A 138 33.76 0.52 2.94
CA GLY A 138 34.53 1.08 1.82
C GLY A 138 33.87 0.96 0.46
N GLU A 139 32.67 0.37 0.39
CA GLU A 139 31.84 0.32 -0.82
C GLU A 139 30.68 1.32 -0.70
N SER A 140 30.33 1.94 -1.82
CA SER A 140 29.21 2.86 -1.93
C SER A 140 28.02 2.19 -2.61
N PHE A 141 26.81 2.42 -2.10
CA PHE A 141 25.57 1.95 -2.70
C PHE A 141 24.49 3.02 -2.56
N ILE A 142 23.47 2.93 -3.41
CA ILE A 142 22.32 3.83 -3.38
C ILE A 142 21.32 3.31 -2.34
N ALA A 143 20.65 4.23 -1.65
CA ALA A 143 19.51 3.90 -0.80
C ALA A 143 18.47 5.01 -0.91
N ILE A 144 17.24 4.70 -0.51
CA ILE A 144 16.13 5.66 -0.47
C ILE A 144 15.88 6.03 0.97
N ARG A 145 16.02 7.30 1.33
CA ARG A 145 15.69 7.78 2.68
C ARG A 145 14.18 7.75 2.87
N LEU A 146 13.70 7.17 3.96
CA LEU A 146 12.27 7.10 4.27
C LEU A 146 11.79 8.37 4.98
N ASP A 147 12.63 9.03 5.78
CA ASP A 147 12.26 10.19 6.60
C ASP A 147 13.17 11.41 6.36
#